data_AF-A0A9P8FIP2-F1
#
_entry.id   AF-A0A9P8FIP2-F1
#
_cell.length_a   1.000
_cell.length_b   1.000
_cell.length_c   1.000
_cell.angle_alpha   90.00
_cell.angle_beta   90.00
_cell.angle_gamma   90.00
#
_symmetry.space_group_name_H-M   'P 1'
#
loop_
_entity.id
_entity.type
_entity.pdbx_description
1 polymer ?
#
loop_
_entity_poly.entity_id
_entity_poly.type
_entity_poly.pdbx_seq_one_letter_code
_entity_poly.pdbx_strand_id
1 'polypeptide(L)'
;VQVPQAYLAYQWPLRLSVVSADARYLAVAGRRGLAHYSVGSGRWKTFEDPIAENSFTVRGGMCWWQHILVAAVESGNSYEVRLYSREKTLANSQVLHSEILPYPVVCMATSGEDSLLVYTYENVLLHYIFVSSSKTVRLAQVGQIAFHGIIRAPPRVRAISWILPEEQRDNGDPSHDVATASVLFLVDAKLVLLQPSANEHGELKYDMRVIAHNVEFYTLSREQPPSTSSPGLLEDRSDNNYLPAGALGHSLRDSLWYFDGTSMHAWPDVLDVLSSALTEHGREVAPTVAITTDFYPLSAIVEKGLLTGLESDLVQRRDINFAFYRLNPRTHLSIPSLLRHHLAQYDSPAALHLSHSYQKLPYFNHALEVLLHDVLDDEVDAPPESSEAALLPGVLSFLSSFPTYLDIVAGCTRKTELRSWKTLFRYLPPVAELFEESLRKDMLKTTGSYLLILHAFDEGSFSARQTSTLFKRARNEGDWDLCKELARFLVGIDETGNLLKSVLFRAGLRDTEPDNSYDSSDEADSKPSHETRSSNGASLPTPDRSEGNSSDGSIIIAGRDPGSSAQDYFADSARYS
;
A
#
# COMPACT_ATOMS: atom_id res chain seq x y z
N VAL A 1 4.02 -6.51 -22.61
CA VAL A 1 3.84 -6.13 -24.03
C VAL A 1 5.21 -5.91 -24.63
N GLN A 2 5.50 -6.42 -25.84
CA GLN A 2 6.78 -6.13 -26.53
C GLN A 2 6.64 -4.90 -27.41
N VAL A 3 7.63 -4.00 -27.38
CA VAL A 3 7.71 -2.79 -28.23
C VAL A 3 8.14 -3.19 -29.66
N PRO A 4 7.66 -2.53 -30.73
CA PRO A 4 7.97 -2.94 -32.10
C PRO A 4 9.46 -2.91 -32.39
N GLN A 5 10.00 -3.99 -32.95
CA GLN A 5 11.43 -4.11 -33.27
C GLN A 5 11.90 -2.98 -34.20
N ALA A 6 11.07 -2.55 -35.16
CA ALA A 6 11.39 -1.43 -36.05
C ALA A 6 11.62 -0.12 -35.28
N TYR A 7 10.78 0.20 -34.29
CA TYR A 7 10.94 1.38 -33.45
C TYR A 7 12.18 1.25 -32.56
N LEU A 8 12.41 0.08 -31.95
CA LEU A 8 13.60 -0.17 -31.14
C LEU A 8 14.91 -0.06 -31.96
N ALA A 9 14.93 -0.52 -33.21
CA ALA A 9 16.13 -0.51 -34.05
C ALA A 9 16.69 0.91 -34.28
N TYR A 10 15.82 1.92 -34.35
CA TYR A 10 16.22 3.32 -34.57
C TYR A 10 16.21 4.16 -33.29
N GLN A 11 15.26 3.92 -32.38
CA GLN A 11 15.01 4.78 -31.22
C GLN A 11 15.54 4.25 -29.88
N TRP A 12 16.23 3.11 -29.84
CA TRP A 12 16.87 2.60 -28.61
C TRP A 12 17.97 3.54 -28.06
N PRO A 13 18.11 3.72 -26.73
CA PRO A 13 17.31 3.12 -25.67
C PRO A 13 15.94 3.77 -25.49
N LEU A 14 14.98 2.99 -24.99
CA LEU A 14 13.77 3.54 -24.40
C LEU A 14 14.17 4.36 -23.17
N ARG A 15 13.64 5.59 -23.07
CA ARG A 15 13.98 6.55 -22.01
C ARG A 15 12.79 6.86 -21.10
N LEU A 16 11.59 6.73 -21.63
CA LEU A 16 10.33 7.05 -20.96
C LEU A 16 9.27 6.02 -21.36
N SER A 17 8.41 5.68 -20.40
CA SER A 17 7.19 4.92 -20.62
C SER A 17 6.10 5.43 -19.70
N VAL A 18 4.86 5.52 -20.19
CA VAL A 18 3.70 5.89 -19.37
C VAL A 18 2.48 5.05 -19.73
N VAL A 19 1.76 4.60 -18.70
CA VAL A 19 0.53 3.82 -18.82
C VAL A 19 -0.65 4.75 -18.53
N SER A 20 -1.78 4.59 -19.22
CA SER A 20 -2.99 5.33 -18.88
C SER A 20 -3.56 4.84 -17.56
N ALA A 21 -4.26 5.71 -16.83
CA ALA A 21 -4.71 5.38 -15.49
C ALA A 21 -5.76 4.24 -15.43
N ASP A 22 -6.43 3.96 -16.55
CA ASP A 22 -7.30 2.79 -16.77
C ASP A 22 -6.58 1.54 -17.29
N ALA A 23 -5.24 1.58 -17.39
CA ALA A 23 -4.35 0.58 -17.98
C ALA A 23 -4.66 0.15 -19.43
N ARG A 24 -5.52 0.88 -20.18
CA ARG A 24 -5.91 0.52 -21.57
C ARG A 24 -4.91 0.99 -22.62
N TYR A 25 -4.04 1.94 -22.29
CA TYR A 25 -3.03 2.52 -23.19
C TYR A 25 -1.65 2.54 -22.54
N LEU A 26 -0.61 2.42 -23.37
CA LEU A 26 0.79 2.52 -23.00
C LEU A 26 1.49 3.39 -24.04
N ALA A 27 2.35 4.30 -23.63
CA ALA A 27 3.23 5.06 -24.52
C ALA A 27 4.69 4.84 -24.14
N VAL A 28 5.58 4.88 -25.12
CA VAL A 28 7.04 4.80 -24.93
C VAL A 28 7.73 5.85 -25.80
N ALA A 29 8.80 6.45 -25.29
CA ALA A 29 9.66 7.36 -26.04
C ALA A 29 11.13 6.92 -25.95
N GLY A 30 11.84 7.03 -27.07
CA GLY A 30 13.22 6.60 -27.22
C GLY A 30 14.20 7.76 -27.24
N ARG A 31 15.22 7.67 -28.11
CA ARG A 31 16.12 8.79 -28.45
C ARG A 31 15.41 9.91 -29.20
N ARG A 32 14.51 9.57 -30.12
CA ARG A 32 13.60 10.48 -30.82
C ARG A 32 12.20 9.87 -30.86
N GLY A 33 11.22 10.70 -31.23
CA GLY A 33 9.85 10.27 -31.45
C GLY A 33 9.15 9.70 -30.22
N LEU A 34 7.99 9.11 -30.48
CA LEU A 34 7.23 8.31 -29.51
C LEU A 34 6.40 7.24 -30.25
N ALA A 35 6.01 6.20 -29.53
CA ALA A 35 5.08 5.19 -29.98
C ALA A 35 4.04 4.90 -28.89
N HIS A 36 2.83 4.51 -29.27
CA HIS A 36 1.81 4.13 -28.28
C HIS A 36 1.05 2.86 -28.66
N TYR A 37 0.60 2.14 -27.64
CA TYR A 37 -0.06 0.85 -27.70
C TYR A 37 -1.47 0.95 -27.13
N SER A 38 -2.39 0.18 -27.70
CA SER A 38 -3.74 -0.01 -27.18
C SER A 38 -3.93 -1.46 -26.78
N VAL A 39 -4.17 -1.71 -25.50
CA VAL A 39 -4.41 -3.04 -24.94
C VAL A 39 -5.62 -3.70 -25.59
N GLY A 40 -6.73 -2.96 -25.73
CA GLY A 40 -7.96 -3.48 -26.32
C GLY A 40 -7.88 -3.86 -27.80
N SER A 41 -6.93 -3.28 -28.57
CA SER A 41 -6.71 -3.64 -29.98
C SER A 41 -5.50 -4.53 -30.22
N GLY A 42 -4.62 -4.71 -29.22
CA GLY A 42 -3.37 -5.45 -29.34
C GLY A 42 -2.32 -4.80 -30.25
N ARG A 43 -2.47 -3.51 -30.59
CA ARG A 43 -1.67 -2.85 -31.63
C ARG A 43 -0.88 -1.66 -31.13
N TRP A 44 0.33 -1.53 -31.65
CA TRP A 44 1.14 -0.32 -31.60
C TRP A 44 0.80 0.62 -32.76
N LYS A 45 0.92 1.92 -32.51
CA LYS A 45 1.03 2.99 -33.48
C LYS A 45 2.41 3.63 -33.34
N THR A 46 3.06 3.83 -34.47
CA THR A 46 4.31 4.58 -34.65
C THR A 46 4.08 5.67 -35.69
N PHE A 47 5.06 6.55 -35.89
CA PHE A 47 5.02 7.50 -37.00
C PHE A 47 5.19 6.76 -38.34
N GLU A 48 4.47 7.21 -39.37
CA GLU A 48 4.61 6.68 -40.74
C GLU A 48 5.80 7.31 -41.49
N ASP A 49 6.11 8.57 -41.17
CA ASP A 49 7.27 9.30 -41.69
C ASP A 49 8.43 9.28 -40.68
N PRO A 50 9.56 8.62 -41.01
CA PRO A 50 10.75 8.62 -40.16
C PRO A 50 11.37 10.01 -39.96
N ILE A 51 11.15 10.96 -40.87
CA ILE A 51 11.68 12.33 -40.72
C ILE A 51 10.91 13.05 -39.61
N ALA A 52 9.58 12.98 -39.62
CA ALA A 52 8.73 13.46 -38.53
C ALA A 52 9.03 12.77 -37.19
N GLU A 53 9.27 11.45 -37.18
CA GLU A 53 9.65 10.73 -35.94
C GLU A 53 10.98 11.26 -35.36
N ASN A 54 11.97 11.51 -36.23
CA ASN A 54 13.29 11.96 -35.81
C ASN A 54 13.40 13.49 -35.57
N SER A 55 12.36 14.27 -35.91
CA SER A 55 12.42 15.74 -35.80
C SER A 55 12.38 16.25 -34.35
N PHE A 56 11.92 15.44 -33.40
CA PHE A 56 11.78 15.83 -31.99
C PHE A 56 12.26 14.71 -31.04
N THR A 57 12.59 15.09 -29.81
CA THR A 57 12.77 14.15 -28.68
C THR A 57 11.76 14.50 -27.60
N VAL A 58 11.23 13.49 -26.91
CA VAL A 58 10.45 13.71 -25.69
C VAL A 58 11.40 14.09 -24.55
N ARG A 59 11.05 15.12 -23.79
CA ARG A 59 11.79 15.69 -22.64
C ARG A 59 10.77 16.18 -21.62
N GLY A 60 11.01 16.02 -20.33
CA GLY A 60 10.00 16.37 -19.32
C GLY A 60 8.89 15.33 -19.13
N GLY A 61 8.89 14.23 -19.88
CA GLY A 61 7.97 13.11 -19.67
C GLY A 61 6.78 13.08 -20.62
N MET A 62 5.86 12.17 -20.30
CA MET A 62 4.58 11.98 -20.99
C MET A 62 3.53 11.60 -19.95
N CYS A 63 2.26 11.92 -20.22
CA CYS A 63 1.13 11.47 -19.43
C CYS A 63 -0.09 11.19 -20.33
N TRP A 64 -1.08 10.49 -19.80
CA TRP A 64 -2.35 10.25 -20.47
C TRP A 64 -3.45 11.03 -19.77
N TRP A 65 -4.19 11.84 -20.52
CA TRP A 65 -5.48 12.38 -20.10
C TRP A 65 -6.57 11.70 -20.93
N GLN A 66 -7.38 10.87 -20.27
CA GLN A 66 -8.38 9.99 -20.91
C GLN A 66 -7.78 9.13 -22.06
N HIS A 67 -7.98 9.57 -23.31
CA HIS A 67 -7.56 8.91 -24.54
C HIS A 67 -6.55 9.75 -25.35
N ILE A 68 -6.05 10.84 -24.74
CA ILE A 68 -5.07 11.78 -25.28
C ILE A 68 -3.72 11.52 -24.62
N LEU A 69 -2.70 11.25 -25.44
CA LEU A 69 -1.31 11.22 -25.00
C LEU A 69 -0.76 12.66 -25.03
N VAL A 70 -0.26 13.11 -23.89
CA VAL A 70 0.42 14.39 -23.74
C VAL A 70 1.92 14.11 -23.66
N ALA A 71 2.71 14.82 -24.45
CA ALA A 71 4.16 14.71 -24.44
C ALA A 71 4.80 16.09 -24.47
N ALA A 72 5.72 16.35 -23.54
CA ALA A 72 6.62 17.48 -23.64
C ALA A 72 7.75 17.11 -24.61
N VAL A 73 8.00 17.98 -25.59
CA VAL A 73 8.90 17.71 -26.70
C VAL A 73 9.88 18.87 -26.90
N GLU A 74 11.08 18.50 -27.34
CA GLU A 74 12.16 19.39 -27.76
C GLU A 74 12.41 19.14 -29.25
N SER A 75 12.18 20.17 -30.07
CA SER A 75 12.22 20.13 -31.53
C SER A 75 13.16 21.21 -32.05
N GLY A 76 14.47 20.94 -32.01
CA GLY A 76 15.49 21.94 -32.23
C GLY A 76 15.54 22.92 -31.05
N ASN A 77 15.28 24.20 -31.31
CA ASN A 77 15.20 25.24 -30.28
C ASN A 77 13.75 25.54 -29.83
N SER A 78 12.77 24.74 -30.26
CA SER A 78 11.38 24.86 -29.83
C SER A 78 11.07 23.85 -28.73
N TYR A 79 10.45 24.32 -27.65
CA TYR A 79 9.95 23.51 -26.55
C TYR A 79 8.43 23.55 -26.60
N GLU A 80 7.78 22.40 -26.62
CA GLU A 80 6.33 22.31 -26.84
C GLU A 80 5.70 21.22 -25.96
N VAL A 81 4.46 21.43 -25.52
CA VAL A 81 3.61 20.35 -24.98
C VAL A 81 2.57 19.98 -26.05
N ARG A 82 2.71 18.78 -26.61
CA ARG A 82 1.88 18.29 -27.73
C ARG A 82 0.85 17.28 -27.26
N LEU A 83 -0.38 17.43 -27.75
CA LEU A 83 -1.50 16.53 -27.49
C LEU A 83 -1.76 15.63 -28.72
N TYR A 84 -1.72 14.31 -28.53
CA TYR A 84 -1.96 13.30 -29.56
C TYR A 84 -3.18 12.46 -29.20
N SER A 85 -4.19 12.40 -30.07
CA SER A 85 -5.29 11.45 -29.90
C SER A 85 -4.84 10.03 -30.21
N ARG A 86 -5.15 9.06 -29.34
CA ARG A 86 -4.98 7.62 -29.66
C ARG A 86 -5.72 7.19 -30.92
N GLU A 87 -6.73 7.94 -31.34
CA GLU A 87 -7.65 7.61 -32.44
C GLU A 87 -6.99 7.87 -33.80
N LYS A 88 -6.27 8.99 -33.92
CA LYS A 88 -5.61 9.46 -35.15
C LYS A 88 -4.29 8.74 -35.43
N THR A 89 -3.74 8.91 -36.63
CA THR A 89 -2.37 8.47 -36.94
C THR A 89 -1.34 9.35 -36.23
N LEU A 90 -0.17 8.80 -35.90
CA LEU A 90 0.94 9.60 -35.36
C LEU A 90 1.61 10.34 -36.51
N ALA A 91 1.28 11.63 -36.64
CA ALA A 91 1.86 12.54 -37.61
C ALA A 91 1.80 13.97 -37.07
N ASN A 92 2.75 14.82 -37.47
CA ASN A 92 2.78 16.23 -37.04
C ASN A 92 1.53 17.02 -37.48
N SER A 93 0.87 16.59 -38.57
CA SER A 93 -0.40 17.15 -39.04
C SER A 93 -1.65 16.69 -38.28
N GLN A 94 -1.51 15.72 -37.36
CA GLN A 94 -2.62 15.16 -36.55
C GLN A 94 -2.53 15.50 -35.06
N VAL A 95 -1.51 16.27 -34.66
CA VAL A 95 -1.41 16.90 -33.33
C VAL A 95 -2.68 17.71 -33.07
N LEU A 96 -3.32 17.51 -31.91
CA LEU A 96 -4.56 18.18 -31.54
C LEU A 96 -4.33 19.63 -31.10
N HIS A 97 -3.28 19.82 -30.32
CA HIS A 97 -2.84 21.09 -29.75
C HIS A 97 -1.33 21.03 -29.54
N SER A 98 -0.66 22.16 -29.72
CA SER A 98 0.73 22.33 -29.30
C SER A 98 0.86 23.65 -28.52
N GLU A 99 1.26 23.54 -27.27
CA GLU A 99 1.54 24.69 -26.41
C GLU A 99 3.03 25.00 -26.49
N ILE A 100 3.41 26.19 -26.99
CA ILE A 100 4.82 26.58 -27.14
C ILE A 100 5.31 27.19 -25.82
N LEU A 101 6.41 26.67 -25.29
CA LEU A 101 7.01 27.12 -24.03
C LEU A 101 8.31 27.89 -24.28
N PRO A 102 8.61 28.93 -23.47
CA PRO A 102 9.85 29.70 -23.58
C PRO A 102 11.10 28.90 -23.14
N TYR A 103 10.91 27.88 -22.29
CA TYR A 103 11.99 27.10 -21.68
C TYR A 103 11.69 25.60 -21.76
N PRO A 104 12.73 24.73 -21.76
CA PRO A 104 12.53 23.29 -21.76
C PRO A 104 11.81 22.80 -20.50
N VAL A 105 11.05 21.72 -20.65
CA VAL A 105 10.34 21.04 -19.55
C VAL A 105 11.28 20.09 -18.82
N VAL A 106 11.30 20.17 -17.49
CA VAL A 106 12.06 19.28 -16.60
C VAL A 106 11.25 18.03 -16.28
N CYS A 107 9.98 18.21 -15.86
CA CYS A 107 9.02 17.15 -15.60
C CYS A 107 7.58 17.65 -15.81
N MET A 108 6.66 16.71 -16.02
CA MET A 108 5.21 16.94 -16.03
C MET A 108 4.50 15.90 -15.18
N ALA A 109 3.36 16.29 -14.62
CA ALA A 109 2.44 15.39 -13.92
C ALA A 109 0.98 15.78 -14.20
N THR A 110 0.08 14.81 -14.18
CA THR A 110 -1.37 15.05 -14.14
C THR A 110 -1.83 15.11 -12.69
N SER A 111 -2.80 15.97 -12.38
CA SER A 111 -3.42 16.03 -11.06
C SER A 111 -4.94 16.09 -11.18
N GLY A 112 -5.63 15.29 -10.39
CA GLY A 112 -7.09 15.17 -10.47
C GLY A 112 -7.54 14.75 -11.88
N GLU A 113 -8.73 15.19 -12.28
CA GLU A 113 -9.31 14.79 -13.57
C GLU A 113 -8.76 15.63 -14.75
N ASP A 114 -8.58 16.94 -14.56
CA ASP A 114 -8.37 17.88 -15.67
C ASP A 114 -7.12 18.79 -15.58
N SER A 115 -6.28 18.67 -14.54
CA SER A 115 -5.07 19.49 -14.41
C SER A 115 -3.81 18.83 -14.94
N LEU A 116 -2.97 19.63 -15.61
CA LEU A 116 -1.62 19.29 -16.06
C LEU A 116 -0.62 20.28 -15.44
N LEU A 117 0.37 19.72 -14.75
CA LEU A 117 1.51 20.42 -14.18
C LEU A 117 2.71 20.31 -15.10
N VAL A 118 3.35 21.44 -15.41
CA VAL A 118 4.53 21.51 -16.27
C VAL A 118 5.62 22.33 -15.59
N TYR A 119 6.66 21.67 -15.08
CA TYR A 119 7.79 22.33 -14.42
C TYR A 119 8.94 22.54 -15.40
N THR A 120 9.51 23.76 -15.42
CA THR A 120 10.42 24.24 -16.47
C THR A 120 11.83 24.54 -15.97
N TYR A 121 12.78 24.65 -16.91
CA TYR A 121 14.18 25.00 -16.61
C TYR A 121 14.36 26.39 -15.97
N GLU A 122 13.39 27.30 -16.11
CA GLU A 122 13.39 28.62 -15.44
C GLU A 122 12.76 28.57 -14.05
N ASN A 123 12.64 27.37 -13.46
CA ASN A 123 12.17 27.17 -12.10
C ASN A 123 10.70 27.59 -11.86
N VAL A 124 9.92 27.64 -12.94
CA VAL A 124 8.48 27.91 -12.92
C VAL A 124 7.71 26.62 -13.17
N LEU A 125 6.74 26.35 -12.31
CA LEU A 125 5.65 25.41 -12.52
C LEU A 125 4.47 26.15 -13.14
N LEU A 126 4.04 25.67 -14.30
CA LEU A 126 2.86 26.14 -15.01
C LEU A 126 1.70 25.18 -14.73
N HIS A 127 0.53 25.73 -14.40
CA HIS A 127 -0.70 24.97 -14.22
C HIS A 127 -1.62 25.20 -15.41
N TYR A 128 -1.89 24.11 -16.13
CA TYR A 128 -2.81 24.07 -17.25
C TYR A 128 -4.03 23.20 -16.91
N ILE A 129 -5.18 23.52 -17.49
CA ILE A 129 -6.34 22.63 -17.54
C ILE A 129 -6.62 22.14 -18.97
N PHE A 130 -7.18 20.94 -19.10
CA PHE A 130 -7.65 20.40 -20.37
C PHE A 130 -9.02 20.99 -20.72
N VAL A 131 -9.07 21.86 -21.73
CA VAL A 131 -10.33 22.42 -22.23
C VAL A 131 -10.78 21.62 -23.44
N SER A 132 -11.79 20.77 -23.24
CA SER A 132 -12.44 20.00 -24.28
C SER A 132 -13.64 20.74 -24.87
N SER A 133 -13.69 20.85 -26.20
CA SER A 133 -14.88 21.20 -26.97
C SER A 133 -15.18 20.06 -27.95
N SER A 134 -16.38 20.06 -28.53
CA SER A 134 -16.98 18.94 -29.29
C SER A 134 -16.11 18.24 -30.34
N LYS A 135 -15.02 18.86 -30.82
CA LYS A 135 -14.02 18.26 -31.73
C LYS A 135 -12.56 18.60 -31.41
N THR A 136 -12.26 19.32 -30.34
CA THR A 136 -10.92 19.89 -30.07
C THR A 136 -10.61 19.86 -28.58
N VAL A 137 -9.43 19.35 -28.22
CA VAL A 137 -8.87 19.45 -26.87
C VAL A 137 -7.69 20.40 -26.94
N ARG A 138 -7.66 21.41 -26.06
CA ARG A 138 -6.55 22.37 -25.92
C ARG A 138 -6.13 22.47 -24.47
N LEU A 139 -4.92 22.97 -24.24
CA LEU A 139 -4.51 23.43 -22.91
C LEU A 139 -4.98 24.88 -22.71
N ALA A 140 -5.26 25.24 -21.46
CA ALA A 140 -5.44 26.62 -21.03
C ALA A 140 -4.64 26.82 -19.74
N GLN A 141 -3.67 27.74 -19.76
CA GLN A 141 -2.92 28.10 -18.56
C GLN A 141 -3.86 28.88 -17.63
N VAL A 142 -3.97 28.44 -16.38
CA VAL A 142 -4.81 29.06 -15.35
C VAL A 142 -4.00 29.58 -14.17
N GLY A 143 -2.77 29.09 -13.97
CA GLY A 143 -1.87 29.58 -12.94
C GLY A 143 -0.39 29.35 -13.26
N GLN A 144 0.49 29.98 -12.49
CA GLN A 144 1.93 29.70 -12.48
C GLN A 144 2.55 30.07 -11.13
N ILE A 145 3.60 29.33 -10.74
CA ILE A 145 4.40 29.60 -9.54
C ILE A 145 5.89 29.42 -9.84
N ALA A 146 6.69 30.37 -9.35
CA ALA A 146 8.15 30.36 -9.47
C ALA A 146 8.79 29.97 -8.12
N PHE A 147 9.68 28.97 -8.12
CA PHE A 147 10.37 28.50 -6.91
C PHE A 147 11.80 29.08 -6.79
N HIS A 148 11.99 30.31 -7.29
CA HIS A 148 13.25 31.04 -7.21
C HIS A 148 13.71 31.18 -5.75
N GLY A 149 15.00 30.91 -5.49
CA GLY A 149 15.57 30.87 -4.14
C GLY A 149 15.32 29.56 -3.37
N ILE A 150 14.24 28.83 -3.68
CA ILE A 150 13.88 27.54 -3.07
C ILE A 150 14.62 26.39 -3.79
N ILE A 151 14.34 26.17 -5.07
CA ILE A 151 15.03 25.16 -5.88
C ILE A 151 16.23 25.80 -6.58
N ARG A 152 17.45 25.40 -6.20
CA ARG A 152 18.70 25.97 -6.75
C ARG A 152 19.06 25.45 -8.15
N ALA A 153 18.57 24.28 -8.53
CA ALA A 153 18.93 23.62 -9.78
C ALA A 153 17.74 22.81 -10.34
N PRO A 154 16.84 23.43 -11.12
CA PRO A 154 15.66 22.77 -11.69
C PRO A 154 15.92 21.41 -12.36
N PRO A 155 17.02 21.19 -13.13
CA PRO A 155 17.27 19.89 -13.78
C PRO A 155 17.53 18.71 -12.82
N ARG A 156 17.66 18.94 -11.51
CA ARG A 156 17.79 17.89 -10.48
C ARG A 156 16.44 17.37 -9.99
N VAL A 157 15.34 18.08 -10.26
CA VAL A 157 13.98 17.62 -9.95
C VAL A 157 13.65 16.40 -10.80
N ARG A 158 13.15 15.34 -10.15
CA ARG A 158 12.79 14.06 -10.77
C ARG A 158 11.29 13.88 -10.94
N ALA A 159 10.52 14.30 -9.96
CA ALA A 159 9.07 14.25 -9.96
C ALA A 159 8.50 15.47 -9.22
N ILE A 160 7.27 15.84 -9.57
CA ILE A 160 6.49 16.89 -8.93
C ILE A 160 5.03 16.44 -8.86
N SER A 161 4.39 16.67 -7.73
CA SER A 161 2.95 16.50 -7.51
C SER A 161 2.48 17.68 -6.67
N TRP A 162 1.17 17.86 -6.56
CA TRP A 162 0.61 18.81 -5.61
C TRP A 162 -0.65 18.26 -4.93
N ILE A 163 -1.02 18.88 -3.83
CA ILE A 163 -2.16 18.50 -3.01
C ILE A 163 -2.97 19.77 -2.77
N LEU A 164 -4.15 19.83 -3.40
CA LEU A 164 -5.13 20.89 -3.18
C LEU A 164 -5.99 20.57 -1.94
N PRO A 165 -6.38 21.57 -1.13
CA PRO A 165 -7.44 21.41 -0.13
C PRO A 165 -8.72 20.87 -0.77
N GLU A 166 -9.52 20.08 -0.04
CA GLU A 166 -10.73 19.45 -0.59
C GLU A 166 -11.75 20.48 -1.08
N GLU A 167 -11.95 21.55 -0.31
CA GLU A 167 -12.84 22.67 -0.66
C GLU A 167 -12.49 23.29 -2.02
N GLN A 168 -11.20 23.48 -2.29
CA GLN A 168 -10.68 24.02 -3.55
C GLN A 168 -10.76 22.99 -4.68
N ARG A 169 -10.49 21.71 -4.41
CA ARG A 169 -10.59 20.64 -5.42
C ARG A 169 -12.03 20.45 -5.91
N ASP A 170 -12.99 20.47 -5.00
CA ASP A 170 -14.36 20.04 -5.28
C ASP A 170 -15.25 21.20 -5.77
N ASN A 171 -14.98 22.45 -5.34
CA ASN A 171 -15.80 23.63 -5.68
C ASN A 171 -14.97 24.89 -6.02
N GLY A 172 -13.64 24.82 -6.05
CA GLY A 172 -12.77 25.97 -6.27
C GLY A 172 -12.66 26.42 -7.73
N ASP A 173 -12.19 27.64 -7.93
CA ASP A 173 -11.78 28.16 -9.23
C ASP A 173 -10.30 27.78 -9.48
N PRO A 174 -9.97 27.03 -10.55
CA PRO A 174 -8.61 26.57 -10.84
C PRO A 174 -7.54 27.68 -10.92
N SER A 175 -7.93 28.94 -11.15
CA SER A 175 -7.00 30.07 -11.10
C SER A 175 -6.43 30.36 -9.70
N HIS A 176 -7.08 29.87 -8.64
CA HIS A 176 -6.63 29.99 -7.24
C HIS A 176 -5.91 28.74 -6.72
N ASP A 177 -5.87 27.65 -7.50
CA ASP A 177 -5.21 26.39 -7.11
C ASP A 177 -3.77 26.61 -6.68
N VAL A 178 -3.01 27.38 -7.48
CA VAL A 178 -1.60 27.69 -7.21
C VAL A 178 -1.40 28.33 -5.83
N ALA A 179 -2.30 29.20 -5.37
CA ALA A 179 -2.16 29.90 -4.09
C ALA A 179 -2.46 29.01 -2.86
N THR A 180 -3.08 27.84 -3.07
CA THR A 180 -3.55 26.94 -2.00
C THR A 180 -2.92 25.55 -2.05
N ALA A 181 -2.30 25.18 -3.18
CA ALA A 181 -1.64 23.91 -3.38
C ALA A 181 -0.39 23.75 -2.50
N SER A 182 -0.35 22.65 -1.72
CA SER A 182 0.90 22.14 -1.16
C SER A 182 1.63 21.34 -2.24
N VAL A 183 2.91 21.62 -2.49
CA VAL A 183 3.67 21.05 -3.61
C VAL A 183 4.71 20.04 -3.10
N LEU A 184 4.71 18.84 -3.68
CA LEU A 184 5.70 17.80 -3.43
C LEU A 184 6.75 17.80 -4.54
N PHE A 185 8.01 17.82 -4.15
CA PHE A 185 9.18 17.77 -5.03
C PHE A 185 10.07 16.58 -4.66
N LEU A 186 10.42 15.75 -5.65
CA LEU A 186 11.51 14.79 -5.50
C LEU A 186 12.80 15.36 -6.10
N VAL A 187 13.76 15.72 -5.26
CA VAL A 187 15.03 16.33 -5.67
C VAL A 187 16.17 15.68 -4.88
N ASP A 188 17.18 15.16 -5.58
CA ASP A 188 18.39 14.60 -4.95
C ASP A 188 18.12 13.54 -3.88
N ALA A 189 17.19 12.62 -4.18
CA ALA A 189 16.69 11.59 -3.26
C ALA A 189 16.08 12.14 -1.95
N LYS A 190 15.63 13.40 -1.95
CA LYS A 190 14.84 13.98 -0.86
C LYS A 190 13.44 14.26 -1.36
N LEU A 191 12.44 13.79 -0.62
CA LEU A 191 11.06 14.20 -0.80
C LEU A 191 10.83 15.47 0.01
N VAL A 192 10.55 16.57 -0.69
CA VAL A 192 10.41 17.90 -0.14
C VAL A 192 8.96 18.33 -0.28
N LEU A 193 8.35 18.71 0.83
CA LEU A 193 7.04 19.34 0.90
C LEU A 193 7.22 20.86 0.96
N LEU A 194 6.50 21.58 0.11
CA LEU A 194 6.34 23.03 0.16
C LEU A 194 4.88 23.34 0.49
N GLN A 195 4.62 24.02 1.61
CA GLN A 195 3.26 24.44 1.97
C GLN A 195 3.08 25.94 1.77
N PRO A 196 1.94 26.40 1.23
CA PRO A 196 1.65 27.82 1.10
C PRO A 196 1.43 28.44 2.49
N SER A 197 2.10 29.55 2.74
CA SER A 197 1.91 30.39 3.93
C SER A 197 1.81 31.85 3.53
N ALA A 198 1.19 32.67 4.38
CA ALA A 198 1.12 34.11 4.18
C ALA A 198 2.18 34.81 5.05
N ASN A 199 3.00 35.65 4.43
CA ASN A 199 3.89 36.55 5.16
C ASN A 199 3.08 37.60 5.94
N GLU A 200 3.73 38.32 6.85
CA GLU A 200 3.16 39.48 7.58
C GLU A 200 2.49 40.53 6.66
N HIS A 201 2.88 40.57 5.39
CA HIS A 201 2.38 41.49 4.35
C HIS A 201 1.26 40.90 3.48
N GLY A 202 0.79 39.69 3.77
CA GLY A 202 -0.20 38.97 2.97
C GLY A 202 0.35 38.37 1.67
N GLU A 203 1.65 38.48 1.41
CA GLU A 203 2.30 37.85 0.25
C GLU A 203 2.47 36.35 0.45
N LEU A 204 2.25 35.58 -0.62
CA LEU A 204 2.38 34.13 -0.64
C LEU A 204 3.86 33.72 -0.53
N LYS A 205 4.17 32.99 0.54
CA LYS A 205 5.44 32.30 0.79
C LYS A 205 5.20 30.79 0.72
N TYR A 206 6.29 30.04 0.57
CA TYR A 206 6.28 28.60 0.80
C TYR A 206 7.24 28.22 1.92
N ASP A 207 6.73 27.49 2.89
CA ASP A 207 7.55 26.86 3.92
C ASP A 207 8.02 25.50 3.42
N MET A 208 9.34 25.32 3.41
CA MET A 208 10.02 24.15 2.87
C MET A 208 10.35 23.16 3.99
N ARG A 209 9.95 21.91 3.81
CA ARG A 209 10.29 20.81 4.72
C ARG A 209 10.73 19.57 3.94
N VAL A 210 11.86 18.97 4.32
CA VAL A 210 12.20 17.62 3.87
C VAL A 210 11.37 16.63 4.70
N ILE A 211 10.58 15.78 4.05
CA ILE A 211 9.71 14.81 4.71
C ILE A 211 10.22 13.36 4.62
N ALA A 212 11.09 13.05 3.64
CA ALA A 212 11.81 11.79 3.58
C ALA A 212 13.16 11.95 2.85
N HIS A 213 14.09 11.05 3.15
CA HIS A 213 15.44 10.96 2.57
C HIS A 213 15.61 9.63 1.82
N ASN A 214 16.65 9.52 1.00
CA ASN A 214 16.99 8.36 0.16
C ASN A 214 15.89 7.90 -0.82
N VAL A 215 14.92 8.77 -1.12
CA VAL A 215 13.74 8.43 -1.94
C VAL A 215 14.12 8.22 -3.40
N GLU A 216 13.87 7.03 -3.95
CA GLU A 216 14.04 6.75 -5.38
C GLU A 216 12.84 7.24 -6.19
N PHE A 217 11.62 6.97 -5.70
CA PHE A 217 10.36 7.42 -6.27
C PHE A 217 9.28 7.50 -5.19
N TYR A 218 8.20 8.24 -5.48
CA TYR A 218 6.99 8.29 -4.67
C TYR A 218 5.74 8.15 -5.55
N THR A 219 4.62 7.78 -4.96
CA THR A 219 3.30 7.79 -5.60
C THR A 219 2.24 8.34 -4.66
N LEU A 220 1.45 9.31 -5.13
CA LEU A 220 0.31 9.86 -4.41
C LEU A 220 -0.97 9.14 -4.87
N SER A 221 -1.63 8.41 -3.97
CA SER A 221 -2.77 7.55 -4.32
C SER A 221 -3.98 8.33 -4.83
N ARG A 222 -4.10 9.61 -4.44
CA ARG A 222 -5.11 10.57 -4.91
C ARG A 222 -5.10 10.80 -6.43
N GLU A 223 -3.98 10.50 -7.10
CA GLU A 223 -3.83 10.60 -8.55
C GLU A 223 -4.34 9.35 -9.31
N GLN A 224 -4.70 8.26 -8.60
CA GLN A 224 -5.32 7.08 -9.21
C GLN A 224 -6.84 7.31 -9.35
N PRO A 225 -7.42 7.14 -10.56
CA PRO A 225 -8.86 7.28 -10.75
C PRO A 225 -9.59 6.17 -9.99
N PRO A 226 -10.76 6.46 -9.38
CA PRO A 226 -11.56 5.42 -8.75
C PRO A 226 -11.93 4.37 -9.80
N SER A 227 -11.64 3.10 -9.52
CA SER A 227 -12.03 2.03 -10.43
C SER A 227 -13.54 2.04 -10.63
N THR A 228 -13.97 1.85 -11.87
CA THR A 228 -15.39 1.72 -12.22
C THR A 228 -15.92 0.33 -11.85
N SER A 229 -15.69 -0.12 -10.62
CA SER A 229 -16.60 -1.05 -9.97
C SER A 229 -17.73 -0.22 -9.38
N SER A 230 -18.88 -0.21 -10.04
CA SER A 230 -20.10 0.40 -9.49
C SER A 230 -20.31 -0.13 -8.07
N PRO A 231 -20.51 0.72 -7.06
CA PRO A 231 -21.22 0.29 -5.86
C PRO A 231 -22.55 -0.28 -6.36
N GLY A 232 -22.81 -1.55 -6.07
CA GLY A 232 -24.06 -2.17 -6.50
C GLY A 232 -25.22 -1.34 -5.99
N LEU A 233 -26.06 -0.84 -6.91
CA LEU A 233 -27.31 -0.17 -6.58
C LEU A 233 -28.26 -1.18 -5.93
N LEU A 234 -28.07 -1.40 -4.64
CA LEU A 234 -29.13 -1.78 -3.73
C LEU A 234 -29.41 -0.54 -2.89
N GLU A 235 -30.56 0.06 -3.17
CA GLU A 235 -31.10 1.14 -2.37
C GLU A 235 -31.34 0.62 -0.95
N ASP A 236 -30.56 1.09 0.03
CA ASP A 236 -31.00 1.09 1.41
C ASP A 236 -31.13 2.55 1.87
N ARG A 237 -32.33 3.09 1.67
CA ARG A 237 -32.67 4.49 1.96
C ARG A 237 -33.10 4.63 3.42
N SER A 238 -32.18 4.39 4.34
CA SER A 238 -32.38 4.74 5.75
C SER A 238 -31.09 5.20 6.43
N ASP A 239 -31.28 6.27 7.20
CA ASP A 239 -30.49 6.78 8.31
C ASP A 239 -29.21 7.58 8.03
N ASN A 240 -29.33 8.85 8.41
CA ASN A 240 -28.28 9.85 8.53
C ASN A 240 -27.10 9.33 9.37
N ASN A 241 -26.00 8.96 8.73
CA ASN A 241 -24.69 9.02 9.36
C ASN A 241 -23.89 10.17 8.74
N TYR A 242 -23.90 11.32 9.42
CA TYR A 242 -22.85 12.31 9.30
C TYR A 242 -21.55 11.65 9.81
N LEU A 243 -20.81 11.00 8.91
CA LEU A 243 -19.43 10.61 9.19
C LEU A 243 -18.65 11.90 9.49
N PRO A 244 -17.97 12.03 10.64
CA PRO A 244 -17.12 13.18 10.91
C PRO A 244 -16.04 13.30 9.84
N ALA A 245 -15.62 14.51 9.48
CA ALA A 245 -14.61 14.73 8.44
C ALA A 245 -13.28 13.96 8.69
N GLY A 246 -12.95 13.65 9.95
CA GLY A 246 -11.81 12.80 10.32
C GLY A 246 -11.96 11.30 10.00
N ALA A 247 -13.11 10.82 9.54
CA ALA A 247 -13.34 9.40 9.22
C ALA A 247 -12.91 9.00 7.79
N LEU A 248 -12.42 9.95 6.97
CA LEU A 248 -12.04 9.72 5.57
C LEU A 248 -10.60 9.18 5.40
N GLY A 249 -9.68 9.51 6.30
CA GLY A 249 -8.25 9.20 6.18
C GLY A 249 -7.90 7.71 6.10
N HIS A 250 -8.74 6.84 6.67
CA HIS A 250 -8.46 5.39 6.75
C HIS A 250 -8.80 4.59 5.48
N SER A 251 -9.27 5.25 4.41
CA SER A 251 -9.54 4.59 3.12
C SER A 251 -8.26 4.37 2.28
N LEU A 252 -7.11 4.90 2.71
CA LEU A 252 -5.85 5.01 1.93
C LEU A 252 -5.96 5.78 0.61
N ARG A 253 -7.11 6.38 0.28
CA ARG A 253 -7.32 7.12 -0.97
C ARG A 253 -6.35 8.29 -1.12
N ASP A 254 -6.09 8.98 -0.02
CA ASP A 254 -5.18 10.11 0.07
C ASP A 254 -3.81 9.71 0.64
N SER A 255 -3.44 8.42 0.56
CA SER A 255 -2.14 7.94 1.03
C SER A 255 -0.97 8.39 0.15
N LEU A 256 0.19 8.61 0.77
CA LEU A 256 1.45 8.93 0.11
C LEU A 256 2.46 7.81 0.34
N TRP A 257 2.95 7.21 -0.74
CA TRP A 257 3.89 6.09 -0.71
C TRP A 257 5.24 6.49 -1.29
N TYR A 258 6.34 5.95 -0.78
CA TYR A 258 7.67 6.13 -1.37
C TYR A 258 8.59 4.93 -1.13
N PHE A 259 9.56 4.75 -2.02
CA PHE A 259 10.59 3.71 -1.89
C PHE A 259 11.95 4.36 -1.58
N ASP A 260 12.65 3.87 -0.55
CA ASP A 260 13.93 4.42 -0.06
C ASP A 260 15.18 3.65 -0.55
N GLY A 261 14.98 2.68 -1.45
CA GLY A 261 16.02 1.73 -1.89
C GLY A 261 16.05 0.42 -1.10
N THR A 262 15.36 0.33 0.05
CA THR A 262 15.32 -0.86 0.92
C THR A 262 13.90 -1.34 1.24
N SER A 263 12.96 -0.43 1.50
CA SER A 263 11.58 -0.75 1.84
C SER A 263 10.60 0.26 1.25
N MET A 264 9.35 -0.18 1.06
CA MET A 264 8.26 0.68 0.63
C MET A 264 7.59 1.29 1.86
N HIS A 265 7.66 2.62 1.97
CA HIS A 265 7.05 3.39 3.05
C HIS A 265 5.68 3.92 2.64
N ALA A 266 4.75 3.97 3.59
CA ALA A 266 3.43 4.55 3.42
C ALA A 266 3.08 5.52 4.56
N TRP A 267 2.54 6.68 4.21
CA TRP A 267 1.65 7.45 5.07
C TRP A 267 0.21 7.09 4.70
N PRO A 268 -0.60 6.50 5.61
CA PRO A 268 -1.99 6.13 5.33
C PRO A 268 -2.86 7.30 4.89
N ASP A 269 -2.64 8.48 5.46
CA ASP A 269 -3.25 9.74 5.09
C ASP A 269 -2.16 10.82 4.90
N VAL A 270 -2.17 11.53 3.77
CA VAL A 270 -1.25 12.64 3.53
C VAL A 270 -1.60 13.88 4.35
N LEU A 271 -2.84 14.02 4.86
CA LEU A 271 -3.25 15.10 5.75
C LEU A 271 -2.46 15.09 7.07
N ASP A 272 -2.04 13.92 7.55
CA ASP A 272 -1.15 13.80 8.72
C ASP A 272 0.24 14.39 8.43
N VAL A 273 0.74 14.22 7.20
CA VAL A 273 2.00 14.81 6.74
C VAL A 273 1.88 16.34 6.62
N LEU A 274 0.77 16.82 6.03
CA LEU A 274 0.50 18.25 5.89
C LEU A 274 0.30 18.95 7.24
N SER A 275 -0.46 18.36 8.16
CA SER A 275 -0.74 18.93 9.48
C SER A 275 0.50 18.94 10.39
N SER A 276 1.33 17.89 10.35
CA SER A 276 2.62 17.83 11.04
C SER A 276 3.63 18.87 10.54
N ALA A 277 3.49 19.31 9.28
CA ALA A 277 4.36 20.30 8.67
C ALA A 277 3.98 21.76 9.00
N LEU A 278 2.71 22.06 9.31
CA LEU A 278 2.23 23.40 9.67
C LEU A 278 2.65 23.89 11.07
N THR A 279 3.02 23.00 11.99
CA THR A 279 3.42 23.42 13.35
C THR A 279 4.86 23.91 13.40
N GLU A 280 5.06 25.23 13.59
CA GLU A 280 6.38 25.89 13.67
C GLU A 280 7.35 25.28 14.71
N HIS A 281 6.84 24.53 15.69
CA HIS A 281 7.61 23.95 16.79
C HIS A 281 8.22 22.57 16.47
N GLY A 282 8.74 22.40 15.25
CA GLY A 282 9.65 21.29 14.91
C GLY A 282 9.15 19.88 15.21
N ARG A 283 7.83 19.63 15.22
CA ARG A 283 7.28 18.27 15.38
C ARG A 283 7.89 17.36 14.33
N GLU A 284 8.35 16.19 14.74
CA GLU A 284 8.81 15.13 13.84
C GLU A 284 7.73 14.79 12.80
N VAL A 285 8.12 14.37 11.59
CA VAL A 285 7.14 14.00 10.55
C VAL A 285 6.36 12.78 11.06
N ALA A 286 5.05 12.72 10.77
CA ALA A 286 4.24 11.54 11.10
C ALA A 286 4.97 10.24 10.69
N PRO A 287 5.00 9.21 11.55
CA PRO A 287 5.75 7.99 11.28
C PRO A 287 5.16 7.25 10.06
N THR A 288 6.03 6.66 9.25
CA THR A 288 5.60 5.84 8.10
C THR A 288 5.41 4.37 8.49
N VAL A 289 4.51 3.68 7.79
CA VAL A 289 4.50 2.22 7.75
C VAL A 289 5.56 1.74 6.76
N ALA A 290 6.61 1.07 7.25
CA ALA A 290 7.62 0.42 6.40
C ALA A 290 7.15 -0.98 6.01
N ILE A 291 7.23 -1.31 4.72
CA ILE A 291 6.87 -2.62 4.15
C ILE A 291 8.07 -3.15 3.38
N THR A 292 8.70 -4.19 3.91
CA THR A 292 9.85 -4.85 3.28
C THR A 292 9.40 -5.81 2.18
N THR A 293 10.04 -5.74 1.00
CA THR A 293 9.77 -6.63 -0.13
C THR A 293 11.03 -7.33 -0.60
N ASP A 294 10.90 -8.59 -1.03
CA ASP A 294 12.01 -9.40 -1.60
C ASP A 294 12.28 -9.11 -3.09
N PHE A 295 11.50 -8.20 -3.68
CA PHE A 295 11.59 -7.72 -5.06
C PHE A 295 11.59 -6.19 -5.10
N TYR A 296 11.98 -5.60 -6.24
CA TYR A 296 11.96 -4.15 -6.43
C TYR A 296 10.51 -3.65 -6.61
N PRO A 297 9.92 -2.89 -5.67
CA PRO A 297 8.55 -2.43 -5.79
C PRO A 297 8.45 -1.33 -6.85
N LEU A 298 7.30 -1.26 -7.53
CA LEU A 298 7.02 -0.25 -8.56
C LEU A 298 5.78 0.59 -8.27
N SER A 299 4.76 0.00 -7.65
CA SER A 299 3.50 0.70 -7.39
C SER A 299 2.66 0.00 -6.32
N ALA A 300 2.06 0.81 -5.44
CA ALA A 300 0.93 0.39 -4.62
C ALA A 300 -0.36 0.43 -5.43
N ILE A 301 -1.10 -0.68 -5.44
CA ILE A 301 -2.48 -0.76 -5.94
C ILE A 301 -3.38 -0.73 -4.70
N VAL A 302 -3.71 0.49 -4.26
CA VAL A 302 -4.39 0.73 -2.99
C VAL A 302 -5.71 -0.03 -2.93
N GLU A 303 -6.58 0.08 -3.94
CA GLU A 303 -7.88 -0.59 -4.00
C GLU A 303 -7.84 -2.12 -3.79
N LYS A 304 -6.67 -2.74 -4.00
CA LYS A 304 -6.45 -4.19 -3.85
C LYS A 304 -5.62 -4.53 -2.61
N GLY A 305 -5.09 -3.55 -1.88
CA GLY A 305 -4.19 -3.79 -0.75
C GLY A 305 -2.91 -4.53 -1.15
N LEU A 306 -2.37 -4.22 -2.34
CA LEU A 306 -1.20 -4.90 -2.92
C LEU A 306 -0.09 -3.92 -3.26
N LEU A 307 1.15 -4.28 -2.92
CA LEU A 307 2.33 -3.79 -3.62
C LEU A 307 2.61 -4.67 -4.83
N THR A 308 3.02 -4.03 -5.93
CA THR A 308 3.44 -4.71 -7.16
C THR A 308 4.82 -4.26 -7.57
N GLY A 309 5.60 -5.16 -8.14
CA GLY A 309 6.98 -4.87 -8.53
C GLY A 309 7.59 -5.94 -9.42
N LEU A 310 8.92 -5.89 -9.56
CA LEU A 310 9.68 -6.78 -10.43
C LEU A 310 10.84 -7.45 -9.68
N GLU A 311 10.95 -8.75 -9.91
CA GLU A 311 12.13 -9.56 -9.60
C GLU A 311 12.96 -9.73 -10.89
N SER A 312 14.29 -9.76 -10.77
CA SER A 312 15.21 -9.81 -11.90
C SER A 312 16.06 -11.08 -11.89
N ASP A 313 15.67 -12.06 -12.71
CA ASP A 313 16.41 -13.31 -12.88
C ASP A 313 17.54 -13.12 -13.90
N LEU A 314 18.78 -13.42 -13.54
CA LEU A 314 19.86 -13.55 -14.53
C LEU A 314 19.77 -14.91 -15.22
N VAL A 315 19.37 -14.93 -16.51
CA VAL A 315 19.24 -16.15 -17.31
C VAL A 315 20.43 -16.29 -18.25
N GLN A 316 21.22 -17.36 -18.06
CA GLN A 316 22.22 -17.80 -19.02
C GLN A 316 21.81 -19.17 -19.59
N ARG A 317 21.52 -19.23 -20.89
CA ARG A 317 21.24 -20.51 -21.56
C ARG A 317 22.56 -21.12 -22.07
N ARG A 318 22.61 -22.45 -22.21
CA ARG A 318 23.80 -23.19 -22.67
C ARG A 318 24.12 -22.99 -24.16
N ASP A 319 23.17 -22.48 -24.94
CA ASP A 319 23.25 -22.30 -26.39
C ASP A 319 23.58 -20.85 -26.82
N ILE A 320 23.82 -19.95 -25.88
CA ILE A 320 24.21 -18.55 -26.12
C ILE A 320 25.39 -18.14 -25.24
N ASN A 321 26.29 -17.33 -25.78
CA ASN A 321 27.49 -16.87 -25.07
C ASN A 321 27.26 -15.57 -24.27
N PHE A 322 26.02 -15.25 -23.92
CA PHE A 322 25.64 -14.07 -23.13
C PHE A 322 24.54 -14.42 -22.14
N ALA A 323 24.53 -13.73 -21.00
CA ALA A 323 23.41 -13.77 -20.06
C ALA A 323 22.46 -12.60 -20.35
N PHE A 324 21.18 -12.76 -20.01
CA PHE A 324 20.17 -11.72 -20.11
C PHE A 324 19.26 -11.73 -18.89
N TYR A 325 18.76 -10.57 -18.49
CA TYR A 325 17.79 -10.48 -17.38
C TYR A 325 16.39 -10.82 -17.86
N ARG A 326 15.65 -11.61 -17.07
CA ARG A 326 14.21 -11.79 -17.17
C ARG A 326 13.56 -11.07 -15.99
N LEU A 327 12.58 -10.23 -16.29
CA LEU A 327 11.82 -9.51 -15.28
C LEU A 327 10.50 -10.25 -15.01
N ASN A 328 10.31 -10.72 -13.78
CA ASN A 328 9.10 -11.41 -13.34
C ASN A 328 8.25 -10.46 -12.49
N PRO A 329 6.94 -10.31 -12.77
CA PRO A 329 6.06 -9.54 -11.90
C PRO A 329 5.83 -10.27 -10.57
N ARG A 330 6.00 -9.54 -9.47
CA ARG A 330 5.75 -10.02 -8.10
C ARG A 330 4.71 -9.13 -7.41
N THR A 331 4.01 -9.70 -6.44
CA THR A 331 2.98 -9.03 -5.64
C THR A 331 3.15 -9.35 -4.17
N HIS A 332 2.91 -8.36 -3.30
CA HIS A 332 2.98 -8.49 -1.84
C HIS A 332 1.73 -7.84 -1.22
N LEU A 333 1.21 -8.40 -0.12
CA LEU A 333 0.04 -7.86 0.59
C LEU A 333 0.47 -6.68 1.46
N SER A 334 -0.05 -5.47 1.25
CA SER A 334 0.27 -4.32 2.11
C SER A 334 -0.62 -4.22 3.35
N ILE A 335 -1.81 -4.81 3.32
CA ILE A 335 -2.79 -4.77 4.41
C ILE A 335 -2.22 -5.26 5.76
N PRO A 336 -1.46 -6.38 5.86
CA PRO A 336 -0.92 -6.86 7.14
C PRO A 336 -0.05 -5.82 7.84
N SER A 337 0.93 -5.23 7.14
CA SER A 337 1.83 -4.22 7.71
C SER A 337 1.10 -2.95 8.16
N LEU A 338 0.09 -2.52 7.39
CA LEU A 338 -0.74 -1.36 7.73
C LEU A 338 -1.61 -1.62 8.97
N LEU A 339 -2.29 -2.77 9.04
CA LEU A 339 -3.07 -3.16 10.23
C LEU A 339 -2.18 -3.31 11.46
N ARG A 340 -1.00 -3.92 11.30
CA ARG A 340 0.00 -4.06 12.37
C ARG A 340 0.42 -2.70 12.93
N HIS A 341 0.63 -1.70 12.07
CA HIS A 341 0.99 -0.34 12.49
C HIS A 341 -0.11 0.33 13.33
N HIS A 342 -1.37 0.31 12.86
CA HIS A 342 -2.49 0.88 13.62
C HIS A 342 -2.67 0.17 14.98
N LEU A 343 -2.60 -1.17 15.01
CA LEU A 343 -2.72 -1.95 16.24
C LEU A 343 -1.55 -1.69 17.21
N ALA A 344 -0.32 -1.50 16.72
CA ALA A 344 0.84 -1.14 17.53
C ALA A 344 0.76 0.28 18.12
N GLN A 345 -0.04 1.17 17.52
CA GLN A 345 -0.37 2.50 18.06
C GLN A 345 -1.65 2.48 18.92
N TYR A 346 -2.20 1.31 19.22
CA TYR A 346 -3.47 1.10 19.93
C TYR A 346 -4.72 1.68 19.21
N ASP A 347 -4.61 2.02 17.91
CA ASP A 347 -5.69 2.53 17.08
C ASP A 347 -6.51 1.39 16.44
N SER A 348 -7.20 0.66 17.30
CA SER A 348 -8.16 -0.38 16.87
C SER A 348 -9.28 0.16 15.98
N PRO A 349 -9.84 1.38 16.20
CA PRO A 349 -10.83 1.96 15.28
C PRO A 349 -10.33 2.13 13.85
N ALA A 350 -9.14 2.71 13.63
CA ALA A 350 -8.57 2.84 12.29
C ALA A 350 -8.32 1.47 11.64
N ALA A 351 -7.80 0.50 12.40
CA ALA A 351 -7.58 -0.86 11.91
C ALA A 351 -8.90 -1.53 11.44
N LEU A 352 -10.01 -1.30 12.15
CA LEU A 352 -11.35 -1.77 11.75
C LEU A 352 -11.89 -1.04 10.51
N HIS A 353 -11.74 0.29 10.44
CA HIS A 353 -12.14 1.07 9.25
C HIS A 353 -11.37 0.66 7.99
N LEU A 354 -10.07 0.45 8.11
CA LEU A 354 -9.22 -0.07 7.04
C LEU A 354 -9.70 -1.47 6.62
N SER A 355 -9.98 -2.34 7.58
CA SER A 355 -10.45 -3.71 7.34
C SER A 355 -11.78 -3.78 6.61
N HIS A 356 -12.78 -2.99 7.03
CA HIS A 356 -14.08 -2.94 6.35
C HIS A 356 -13.97 -2.47 4.90
N SER A 357 -12.99 -1.61 4.59
CA SER A 357 -12.71 -1.17 3.21
C SER A 357 -12.23 -2.32 2.32
N TYR A 358 -11.46 -3.27 2.88
CA TYR A 358 -10.88 -4.41 2.16
C TYR A 358 -11.59 -5.75 2.35
N GLN A 359 -12.60 -5.84 3.22
CA GLN A 359 -13.34 -7.06 3.56
C GLN A 359 -13.97 -7.79 2.36
N LYS A 360 -14.21 -7.08 1.25
CA LYS A 360 -14.74 -7.64 0.00
C LYS A 360 -13.71 -8.39 -0.85
N LEU A 361 -12.41 -8.28 -0.55
CA LEU A 361 -11.36 -8.93 -1.30
C LEU A 361 -11.31 -10.44 -0.98
N PRO A 362 -11.17 -11.33 -1.99
CA PRO A 362 -11.24 -12.78 -1.78
C PRO A 362 -10.09 -13.33 -0.92
N TYR A 363 -8.99 -12.59 -0.79
CA TYR A 363 -7.82 -12.92 0.04
C TYR A 363 -7.77 -12.15 1.37
N PHE A 364 -8.82 -11.41 1.74
CA PHE A 364 -8.82 -10.60 2.97
C PHE A 364 -8.59 -11.45 4.25
N ASN A 365 -9.27 -12.59 4.39
CA ASN A 365 -9.04 -13.51 5.51
C ASN A 365 -7.60 -14.03 5.56
N HIS A 366 -6.95 -14.22 4.40
CA HIS A 366 -5.55 -14.63 4.35
C HIS A 366 -4.60 -13.49 4.73
N ALA A 367 -4.92 -12.23 4.40
CA ALA A 367 -4.16 -11.08 4.90
C ALA A 367 -4.25 -10.96 6.45
N LEU A 368 -5.41 -11.28 7.04
CA LEU A 368 -5.55 -11.37 8.50
C LEU A 368 -4.78 -12.56 9.11
N GLU A 369 -4.69 -13.68 8.40
CA GLU A 369 -3.85 -14.83 8.79
C GLU A 369 -2.35 -14.49 8.73
N VAL A 370 -1.90 -13.78 7.69
CA VAL A 370 -0.52 -13.28 7.58
C VAL A 370 -0.20 -12.27 8.69
N LEU A 371 -1.11 -11.34 9.00
CA LEU A 371 -0.96 -10.44 10.15
C LEU A 371 -0.75 -11.20 11.47
N LEU A 372 -1.55 -12.23 11.72
CA LEU A 372 -1.41 -13.06 12.93
C LEU A 372 -0.10 -13.85 12.93
N HIS A 373 0.29 -14.40 11.78
CA HIS A 373 1.52 -15.14 11.59
C HIS A 373 2.75 -14.27 11.89
N ASP A 374 2.86 -13.11 11.24
CA ASP A 374 4.05 -12.27 11.32
C ASP A 374 4.25 -11.65 12.72
N VAL A 375 3.15 -11.31 13.40
CA VAL A 375 3.22 -10.84 14.80
C VAL A 375 3.56 -11.98 15.76
N LEU A 376 3.09 -13.21 15.50
CA LEU A 376 3.43 -14.37 16.31
C LEU A 376 4.89 -14.79 16.14
N ASP A 377 5.42 -14.77 14.92
CA ASP A 377 6.82 -15.15 14.63
C ASP A 377 7.78 -14.15 15.30
N ASP A 378 7.51 -12.86 15.17
CA ASP A 378 8.29 -11.80 15.84
C ASP A 378 8.24 -11.90 17.37
N GLU A 379 7.08 -12.19 18.00
CA GLU A 379 7.01 -12.40 19.46
C GLU A 379 7.64 -13.71 19.95
N VAL A 380 7.83 -14.69 19.06
CA VAL A 380 8.51 -15.96 19.35
C VAL A 380 10.03 -15.80 19.29
N ASP A 381 10.54 -15.07 18.28
CA ASP A 381 11.97 -14.82 18.11
C ASP A 381 12.47 -13.64 18.97
N ALA A 382 11.61 -12.65 19.27
CA ALA A 382 11.89 -11.52 20.18
C ALA A 382 10.77 -11.34 21.23
N PRO A 383 10.79 -12.13 22.34
CA PRO A 383 9.76 -12.07 23.37
C PRO A 383 9.64 -10.69 24.04
N PRO A 384 8.42 -10.12 24.18
CA PRO A 384 8.23 -8.79 24.78
C PRO A 384 8.55 -8.77 26.28
N GLU A 385 9.13 -7.67 26.76
CA GLU A 385 9.54 -7.50 28.17
C GLU A 385 8.36 -7.49 29.15
N SER A 386 7.18 -7.07 28.69
CA SER A 386 5.94 -7.02 29.49
C SER A 386 4.73 -7.45 28.67
N SER A 387 3.63 -7.81 29.34
CA SER A 387 2.37 -8.13 28.65
C SER A 387 1.64 -6.92 28.06
N GLU A 388 2.06 -5.69 28.42
CA GLU A 388 1.52 -4.45 27.86
C GLU A 388 2.26 -4.06 26.57
N ALA A 389 3.52 -4.48 26.41
CA ALA A 389 4.29 -4.34 25.18
C ALA A 389 4.00 -5.43 24.13
N ALA A 390 3.25 -6.48 24.50
CA ALA A 390 2.84 -7.55 23.59
C ALA A 390 1.74 -7.07 22.64
N LEU A 391 1.94 -7.27 21.33
CA LEU A 391 0.99 -6.87 20.29
C LEU A 391 -0.01 -8.00 19.96
N LEU A 392 0.40 -9.26 20.13
CA LEU A 392 -0.40 -10.46 19.86
C LEU A 392 -1.76 -10.46 20.58
N PRO A 393 -1.92 -10.05 21.86
CA PRO A 393 -3.23 -9.95 22.51
C PRO A 393 -4.14 -8.92 21.84
N GLY A 394 -3.58 -7.78 21.41
CA GLY A 394 -4.29 -6.75 20.67
C GLY A 394 -4.76 -7.24 19.30
N VAL A 395 -3.89 -7.94 18.57
CA VAL A 395 -4.22 -8.60 17.29
C VAL A 395 -5.31 -9.64 17.48
N LEU A 396 -5.23 -10.53 18.47
CA LEU A 396 -6.25 -11.55 18.73
C LEU A 396 -7.61 -10.93 19.11
N SER A 397 -7.62 -9.89 19.95
CA SER A 397 -8.82 -9.13 20.29
C SER A 397 -9.45 -8.49 19.05
N PHE A 398 -8.63 -7.85 18.22
CA PHE A 398 -9.06 -7.28 16.93
C PHE A 398 -9.60 -8.36 15.98
N LEU A 399 -8.93 -9.50 15.83
CA LEU A 399 -9.39 -10.58 14.95
C LEU A 399 -10.73 -11.18 15.41
N SER A 400 -11.03 -11.16 16.71
CA SER A 400 -12.29 -11.66 17.25
C SER A 400 -13.54 -10.89 16.77
N SER A 401 -13.39 -9.68 16.20
CA SER A 401 -14.49 -8.94 15.59
C SER A 401 -14.96 -9.53 14.24
N PHE A 402 -14.17 -10.42 13.63
CA PHE A 402 -14.50 -11.02 12.33
C PHE A 402 -15.12 -12.42 12.50
N PRO A 403 -16.19 -12.77 11.76
CA PRO A 403 -16.78 -14.11 11.82
C PRO A 403 -15.80 -15.25 11.50
N THR A 404 -14.76 -14.95 10.72
CA THR A 404 -13.71 -15.88 10.29
C THR A 404 -12.57 -16.07 11.29
N TYR A 405 -12.63 -15.43 12.47
CA TYR A 405 -11.63 -15.53 13.55
C TYR A 405 -11.11 -16.95 13.81
N LEU A 406 -12.02 -17.90 14.02
CA LEU A 406 -11.66 -19.30 14.33
C LEU A 406 -10.94 -19.99 13.16
N ASP A 407 -11.27 -19.62 11.92
CA ASP A 407 -10.61 -20.17 10.72
C ASP A 407 -9.20 -19.58 10.55
N ILE A 408 -9.05 -18.28 10.80
CA ILE A 408 -7.76 -17.57 10.78
C ILE A 408 -6.81 -18.14 11.84
N VAL A 409 -7.28 -18.34 13.07
CA VAL A 409 -6.48 -18.92 14.16
C VAL A 409 -6.08 -20.37 13.85
N ALA A 410 -7.01 -21.20 13.35
CA ALA A 410 -6.71 -22.58 12.97
C ALA A 410 -5.74 -22.66 11.77
N GLY A 411 -5.90 -21.78 10.78
CA GLY A 411 -5.04 -21.66 9.60
C GLY A 411 -3.60 -21.27 9.96
N CYS A 412 -3.44 -20.23 10.78
CA CYS A 412 -2.14 -19.81 11.31
C CYS A 412 -1.48 -20.92 12.15
N THR A 413 -2.22 -21.55 13.07
CA THR A 413 -1.69 -22.65 13.89
C THR A 413 -1.19 -23.81 13.02
N ARG A 414 -1.95 -24.23 12.00
CA ARG A 414 -1.57 -25.34 11.12
C ARG A 414 -0.37 -25.06 10.20
N LYS A 415 0.03 -23.79 10.06
CA LYS A 415 1.16 -23.35 9.22
C LYS A 415 2.41 -22.97 10.03
N THR A 416 2.29 -22.88 11.36
CA THR A 416 3.37 -22.51 12.28
C THR A 416 3.91 -23.72 13.03
N GLU A 417 5.13 -23.59 13.55
CA GLU A 417 5.81 -24.64 14.31
C GLU A 417 5.26 -24.80 15.73
N LEU A 418 5.41 -25.99 16.31
CA LEU A 418 5.00 -26.31 17.69
C LEU A 418 5.58 -25.37 18.76
N ARG A 419 6.71 -24.70 18.49
CA ARG A 419 7.28 -23.68 19.38
C ARG A 419 6.35 -22.46 19.51
N SER A 420 5.83 -21.97 18.37
CA SER A 420 4.99 -20.79 18.28
C SER A 420 3.59 -21.02 18.87
N TRP A 421 3.10 -22.27 18.83
CA TRP A 421 1.80 -22.63 19.40
C TRP A 421 1.73 -22.31 20.90
N LYS A 422 2.81 -22.49 21.67
CA LYS A 422 2.82 -22.19 23.11
C LYS A 422 2.64 -20.69 23.40
N THR A 423 3.20 -19.84 22.56
CA THR A 423 3.03 -18.37 22.65
C THR A 423 1.61 -17.98 22.24
N LEU A 424 1.10 -18.54 21.15
CA LEU A 424 -0.26 -18.27 20.65
C LEU A 424 -1.34 -18.68 21.66
N PHE A 425 -1.28 -19.92 22.16
CA PHE A 425 -2.26 -20.46 23.12
C PHE A 425 -2.08 -19.96 24.56
N ARG A 426 -1.11 -19.08 24.84
CA ARG A 426 -1.05 -18.31 26.09
C ARG A 426 -2.20 -17.28 26.19
N TYR A 427 -2.67 -16.80 25.04
CA TYR A 427 -3.64 -15.71 24.93
C TYR A 427 -5.00 -16.15 24.36
N LEU A 428 -5.12 -17.41 23.93
CA LEU A 428 -6.35 -18.01 23.44
C LEU A 428 -7.04 -18.87 24.52
N PRO A 429 -8.35 -19.11 24.39
CA PRO A 429 -9.02 -20.21 25.07
C PRO A 429 -8.35 -21.57 24.78
N PRO A 430 -8.51 -22.57 25.65
CA PRO A 430 -8.07 -23.94 25.38
C PRO A 430 -8.58 -24.45 24.03
N VAL A 431 -7.75 -25.22 23.31
CA VAL A 431 -8.09 -25.74 21.97
C VAL A 431 -9.43 -26.51 21.95
N ALA A 432 -9.77 -27.19 23.05
CA ALA A 432 -11.04 -27.90 23.22
C ALA A 432 -12.25 -26.96 23.20
N GLU A 433 -12.13 -25.75 23.76
CA GLU A 433 -13.21 -24.75 23.73
C GLU A 433 -13.39 -24.17 22.33
N LEU A 434 -12.29 -23.89 21.62
CA LEU A 434 -12.32 -23.43 20.22
C LEU A 434 -12.88 -24.49 19.27
N PHE A 435 -12.56 -25.78 19.49
CA PHE A 435 -13.18 -26.90 18.80
C PHE A 435 -14.70 -26.89 19.01
N GLU A 436 -15.18 -26.87 20.26
CA GLU A 436 -16.61 -26.87 20.56
C GLU A 436 -17.33 -25.59 20.08
N GLU A 437 -16.66 -24.43 20.04
CA GLU A 437 -17.21 -23.20 19.48
C GLU A 437 -17.33 -23.28 17.96
N SER A 438 -16.30 -23.77 17.26
CA SER A 438 -16.35 -23.97 15.80
C SER A 438 -17.44 -24.96 15.40
N LEU A 439 -17.63 -26.03 16.19
CA LEU A 439 -18.68 -27.02 16.01
C LEU A 439 -20.08 -26.42 16.24
N ARG A 440 -20.24 -25.56 17.26
CA ARG A 440 -21.49 -24.80 17.52
C ARG A 440 -21.82 -23.79 16.41
N LYS A 441 -20.81 -23.31 15.67
CA LYS A 441 -20.94 -22.37 14.54
C LYS A 441 -21.07 -23.06 13.17
N ASP A 442 -21.23 -24.39 13.11
CA ASP A 442 -21.28 -25.19 11.85
C ASP A 442 -20.04 -25.04 10.94
N MET A 443 -18.91 -24.59 11.47
CA MET A 443 -17.68 -24.39 10.68
C MET A 443 -16.86 -25.69 10.56
N LEU A 444 -17.48 -26.73 9.99
CA LEU A 444 -16.97 -28.11 10.06
C LEU A 444 -15.50 -28.29 9.63
N LYS A 445 -15.04 -27.57 8.60
CA LYS A 445 -13.66 -27.62 8.11
C LYS A 445 -12.65 -27.01 9.09
N THR A 446 -13.06 -25.91 9.73
CA THR A 446 -12.32 -25.29 10.84
C THR A 446 -12.32 -26.21 12.06
N THR A 447 -13.45 -26.86 12.38
CA THR A 447 -13.53 -27.87 13.46
C THR A 447 -12.63 -29.07 13.21
N GLY A 448 -12.57 -29.56 11.96
CA GLY A 448 -11.61 -30.58 11.54
C GLY A 448 -10.15 -30.13 11.72
N SER A 449 -9.86 -28.85 11.46
CA SER A 449 -8.53 -28.27 11.71
C SER A 449 -8.20 -28.21 13.20
N TYR A 450 -9.13 -27.82 14.06
CA TYR A 450 -8.94 -27.87 15.52
C TYR A 450 -8.81 -29.29 16.07
N LEU A 451 -9.42 -30.30 15.45
CA LEU A 451 -9.21 -31.70 15.82
C LEU A 451 -7.75 -32.14 15.60
N LEU A 452 -7.13 -31.70 14.50
CA LEU A 452 -5.70 -31.96 14.24
C LEU A 452 -4.80 -31.26 15.28
N ILE A 453 -5.12 -29.99 15.62
CA ILE A 453 -4.38 -29.21 16.61
C ILE A 453 -4.52 -29.85 18.01
N LEU A 454 -5.73 -30.26 18.40
CA LEU A 454 -5.99 -30.99 19.65
C LEU A 454 -5.13 -32.25 19.75
N HIS A 455 -5.11 -33.08 18.70
CA HIS A 455 -4.31 -34.31 18.70
C HIS A 455 -2.81 -34.05 18.84
N ALA A 456 -2.30 -32.95 18.26
CA ALA A 456 -0.89 -32.58 18.36
C ALA A 456 -0.51 -31.92 19.69
N PHE A 457 -1.47 -31.41 20.47
CA PHE A 457 -1.25 -30.94 21.85
C PHE A 457 -1.35 -32.07 22.89
N ASP A 458 -2.19 -33.07 22.63
CA ASP A 458 -2.58 -34.08 23.60
C ASP A 458 -1.94 -35.44 23.28
N GLU A 459 -0.69 -35.62 23.72
CA GLU A 459 0.15 -36.83 23.53
C GLU A 459 -0.40 -38.10 24.24
N GLY A 460 -1.69 -38.17 24.58
CA GLY A 460 -2.28 -39.31 25.29
C GLY A 460 -3.79 -39.49 25.15
N SER A 461 -4.61 -38.44 25.31
CA SER A 461 -6.08 -38.59 25.35
C SER A 461 -6.79 -38.24 24.03
N PHE A 462 -6.58 -39.05 22.98
CA PHE A 462 -7.40 -38.95 21.76
C PHE A 462 -8.90 -39.09 22.07
N SER A 463 -9.62 -37.97 22.06
CA SER A 463 -11.05 -37.94 22.34
C SER A 463 -11.85 -38.48 21.16
N ALA A 464 -11.99 -39.81 21.12
CA ALA A 464 -12.89 -40.50 20.20
C ALA A 464 -14.35 -40.01 20.31
N ARG A 465 -14.72 -39.36 21.43
CA ARG A 465 -16.00 -38.63 21.56
C ARG A 465 -16.07 -37.44 20.60
N GLN A 466 -15.15 -36.48 20.70
CA GLN A 466 -15.11 -35.28 19.84
C GLN A 466 -15.10 -35.64 18.35
N THR A 467 -14.25 -36.61 17.96
CA THR A 467 -14.20 -37.08 16.56
C THR A 467 -15.53 -37.70 16.12
N SER A 468 -16.20 -38.50 16.97
CA SER A 468 -17.51 -39.07 16.64
C SER A 468 -18.62 -38.03 16.51
N THR A 469 -18.56 -36.94 17.29
CA THR A 469 -19.51 -35.83 17.18
C THR A 469 -19.33 -35.10 15.85
N LEU A 470 -18.09 -34.75 15.49
CA LEU A 470 -17.80 -34.10 14.21
C LEU A 470 -18.17 -34.98 13.01
N PHE A 471 -17.81 -36.27 13.05
CA PHE A 471 -18.15 -37.22 11.98
C PHE A 471 -19.67 -37.36 11.79
N LYS A 472 -20.42 -37.44 12.89
CA LYS A 472 -21.89 -37.48 12.87
C LYS A 472 -22.50 -36.20 12.32
N ARG A 473 -21.91 -35.03 12.63
CA ARG A 473 -22.36 -33.72 12.14
C ARG A 473 -22.10 -33.56 10.64
N ALA A 474 -20.87 -33.79 10.20
CA ALA A 474 -20.46 -33.74 8.79
C ALA A 474 -21.31 -34.65 7.89
N ARG A 475 -21.63 -35.86 8.37
CA ARG A 475 -22.57 -36.77 7.69
C ARG A 475 -23.97 -36.17 7.55
N ASN A 476 -24.50 -35.56 8.62
CA ASN A 476 -25.87 -35.03 8.62
C ASN A 476 -26.03 -33.82 7.69
N GLU A 477 -24.96 -33.03 7.49
CA GLU A 477 -24.92 -31.93 6.50
C GLU A 477 -24.52 -32.39 5.08
N GLY A 478 -24.02 -33.62 4.93
CA GLY A 478 -23.63 -34.19 3.64
C GLY A 478 -22.22 -33.79 3.16
N ASP A 479 -21.34 -33.30 4.04
CA ASP A 479 -19.93 -33.07 3.72
C ASP A 479 -19.16 -34.41 3.72
N TRP A 480 -19.32 -35.14 2.61
CA TRP A 480 -18.68 -36.45 2.40
C TRP A 480 -17.16 -36.34 2.22
N ASP A 481 -16.65 -35.20 1.75
CA ASP A 481 -15.21 -34.97 1.61
C ASP A 481 -14.56 -34.83 2.99
N LEU A 482 -15.15 -34.06 3.91
CA LEU A 482 -14.70 -34.01 5.29
C LEU A 482 -14.82 -35.38 5.98
N CYS A 483 -15.92 -36.12 5.77
CA CYS A 483 -16.05 -37.48 6.32
C CYS A 483 -14.92 -38.42 5.83
N LYS A 484 -14.48 -38.27 4.58
CA LYS A 484 -13.40 -39.03 3.95
C LYS A 484 -12.02 -38.60 4.47
N GLU A 485 -11.81 -37.32 4.73
CA GLU A 485 -10.59 -36.81 5.39
C GLU A 485 -10.50 -37.29 6.84
N LEU A 486 -11.59 -37.20 7.62
CA LEU A 486 -11.66 -37.73 8.98
C LEU A 486 -11.42 -39.24 9.04
N ALA A 487 -11.99 -40.01 8.10
CA ALA A 487 -11.75 -41.44 8.03
C ALA A 487 -10.27 -41.78 7.71
N ARG A 488 -9.62 -41.00 6.84
CA ARG A 488 -8.18 -41.13 6.55
C ARG A 488 -7.31 -40.77 7.74
N PHE A 489 -7.64 -39.69 8.45
CA PHE A 489 -6.96 -39.29 9.67
C PHE A 489 -7.04 -40.36 10.76
N LEU A 490 -8.23 -40.92 10.99
CA LEU A 490 -8.45 -42.01 11.95
C LEU A 490 -7.64 -43.28 11.62
N VAL A 491 -7.51 -43.64 10.34
CA VAL A 491 -6.67 -44.77 9.89
C VAL A 491 -5.18 -44.44 9.97
N GLY A 492 -4.80 -43.17 9.83
CA GLY A 492 -3.42 -42.71 10.02
C GLY A 492 -2.97 -42.72 11.49
N ILE A 493 -3.89 -42.57 12.44
CA ILE A 493 -3.63 -42.73 13.89
C ILE A 493 -3.62 -44.22 14.27
N ASP A 494 -4.57 -45.00 13.75
CA ASP A 494 -4.71 -46.41 14.08
C ASP A 494 -4.78 -47.27 12.80
N GLU A 495 -3.63 -47.83 12.41
CA GLU A 495 -3.50 -48.76 11.28
C GLU A 495 -4.35 -50.03 11.46
N THR A 496 -4.74 -50.40 12.69
CA THR A 496 -5.63 -51.54 12.95
C THR A 496 -7.11 -51.24 12.61
N GLY A 497 -7.44 -49.96 12.42
CA GLY A 497 -8.76 -49.46 12.04
C GLY A 497 -9.84 -49.68 13.10
N ASN A 498 -9.48 -50.02 14.34
CA ASN A 498 -10.41 -50.22 15.46
C ASN A 498 -10.94 -48.88 15.99
N LEU A 499 -10.11 -47.84 15.99
CA LEU A 499 -10.49 -46.47 16.28
C LEU A 499 -11.57 -45.97 15.30
N LEU A 500 -11.38 -46.21 14.00
CA LEU A 500 -12.39 -45.90 12.98
C LEU A 500 -13.70 -46.66 13.23
N LYS A 501 -13.64 -47.96 13.57
CA LYS A 501 -14.85 -48.75 13.88
C LYS A 501 -15.61 -48.17 15.09
N SER A 502 -14.92 -47.78 16.16
CA SER A 502 -15.56 -47.25 17.38
C SER A 502 -16.16 -45.86 17.16
N VAL A 503 -15.48 -45.01 16.37
CA VAL A 503 -15.99 -43.69 15.96
C VAL A 503 -17.21 -43.83 15.05
N LEU A 504 -17.20 -44.74 14.07
CA LEU A 504 -18.35 -45.01 13.20
C LEU A 504 -19.54 -45.60 13.98
N PHE A 505 -19.29 -46.50 14.94
CA PHE A 505 -20.33 -47.02 15.83
C PHE A 505 -20.97 -45.88 16.65
N ARG A 506 -20.17 -45.04 17.32
CA ARG A 506 -20.65 -43.88 18.09
C ARG A 506 -21.35 -42.82 17.24
N ALA A 507 -20.96 -42.66 15.98
CA ALA A 507 -21.65 -41.79 15.02
C ALA A 507 -23.00 -42.36 14.54
N GLY A 508 -23.32 -43.63 14.84
CA GLY A 508 -24.52 -44.31 14.37
C GLY A 508 -24.44 -44.63 12.88
N LEU A 509 -23.31 -45.18 12.43
CA LEU A 509 -23.03 -45.59 11.04
C LEU A 509 -22.79 -47.10 10.88
N ARG A 510 -22.81 -47.86 11.99
CA ARG A 510 -22.56 -49.31 12.00
C ARG A 510 -23.30 -49.93 13.19
N ASP A 511 -24.06 -51.00 12.96
CA ASP A 511 -24.96 -51.59 13.96
C ASP A 511 -24.28 -52.57 14.94
N THR A 512 -22.98 -52.82 14.79
CA THR A 512 -22.21 -53.79 15.57
C THR A 512 -21.12 -53.09 16.38
N GLU A 513 -21.08 -53.29 17.70
CA GLU A 513 -19.95 -52.84 18.52
C GLU A 513 -18.64 -53.47 18.03
N PRO A 514 -17.53 -52.71 18.03
CA PRO A 514 -16.21 -53.31 17.95
C PRO A 514 -15.84 -53.91 19.31
N ASP A 515 -15.64 -55.22 19.37
CA ASP A 515 -14.92 -55.87 20.46
C ASP A 515 -13.56 -55.18 20.63
N ASN A 516 -13.35 -54.50 21.75
CA ASN A 516 -12.02 -54.28 22.32
C ASN A 516 -12.13 -53.83 23.79
N SER A 517 -11.59 -54.66 24.67
CA SER A 517 -11.24 -54.30 26.04
C SER A 517 -10.20 -53.17 26.02
N TYR A 518 -10.54 -52.01 26.57
CA TYR A 518 -9.58 -51.00 26.96
C TYR A 518 -9.86 -50.62 28.41
N ASP A 519 -8.88 -50.92 29.27
CA ASP A 519 -8.98 -50.67 30.70
C ASP A 519 -8.81 -49.17 30.98
N SER A 520 -9.57 -48.65 31.94
CA SER A 520 -9.64 -47.22 32.23
C SER A 520 -9.68 -46.99 33.73
N SER A 521 -8.51 -47.06 34.34
CA SER A 521 -8.25 -46.61 35.72
C SER A 521 -7.21 -45.49 35.69
N ASP A 522 -7.63 -44.28 36.02
CA ASP A 522 -7.06 -43.45 37.11
C ASP A 522 -7.44 -41.96 36.95
N GLU A 523 -8.54 -41.58 37.62
CA GLU A 523 -8.74 -40.20 38.10
C GLU A 523 -8.30 -40.12 39.57
N ALA A 524 -7.38 -39.22 39.93
CA ALA A 524 -7.31 -38.65 41.29
C ALA A 524 -6.39 -37.40 41.38
N ASP A 525 -7.01 -36.28 41.75
CA ASP A 525 -6.52 -35.08 42.45
C ASP A 525 -5.03 -34.92 42.86
N SER A 526 -4.50 -33.68 42.71
CA SER A 526 -4.07 -32.89 43.90
C SER A 526 -3.60 -31.44 43.62
N LYS A 527 -4.17 -30.49 44.38
CA LYS A 527 -3.70 -29.15 44.77
C LYS A 527 -4.47 -28.78 46.07
N PRO A 528 -4.14 -27.74 46.88
CA PRO A 528 -3.14 -26.68 46.68
C PRO A 528 -2.23 -26.42 47.92
N SER A 529 -1.34 -25.42 47.84
CA SER A 529 -0.89 -24.67 49.02
C SER A 529 -0.57 -23.20 48.71
N HIS A 530 -0.95 -22.31 49.63
CA HIS A 530 -0.64 -20.87 49.63
C HIS A 530 0.82 -20.59 50.04
N GLU A 531 1.35 -19.42 49.68
CA GLU A 531 1.88 -18.48 50.69
C GLU A 531 1.93 -17.03 50.19
N THR A 532 1.87 -16.08 51.15
CA THR A 532 1.68 -14.65 50.92
C THR A 532 2.74 -13.86 51.69
N ARG A 533 3.35 -12.80 51.11
CA ARG A 533 4.01 -11.77 51.92
C ARG A 533 4.10 -10.41 51.23
N SER A 534 4.13 -9.36 52.05
CA SER A 534 4.00 -7.94 51.67
C SER A 534 5.22 -7.13 52.16
N SER A 535 5.55 -6.00 51.51
CA SER A 535 5.71 -4.69 52.20
C SER A 535 6.17 -3.52 51.30
N ASN A 536 5.34 -2.47 51.23
CA ASN A 536 5.58 -1.00 51.21
C ASN A 536 6.95 -0.35 50.85
N GLY A 537 6.88 0.79 50.14
CA GLY A 537 7.90 1.87 50.07
C GLY A 537 7.48 3.00 49.08
N ALA A 538 7.81 4.28 49.32
CA ALA A 538 7.14 5.43 48.64
C ALA A 538 8.02 6.67 48.25
N SER A 539 7.41 7.58 47.46
CA SER A 539 7.65 9.05 47.28
C SER A 539 8.88 9.65 46.52
N LEU A 540 8.64 10.21 45.30
CA LEU A 540 8.55 11.65 44.86
C LEU A 540 9.41 12.77 45.56
N PRO A 541 9.60 14.03 45.01
CA PRO A 541 9.45 14.62 43.63
C PRO A 541 10.44 15.79 43.17
N THR A 542 10.32 16.23 41.88
CA THR A 542 10.46 17.63 41.27
C THR A 542 11.76 18.50 41.43
N PRO A 543 11.93 19.75 40.87
CA PRO A 543 11.14 20.63 39.92
C PRO A 543 11.87 21.43 38.77
N ASP A 544 11.18 21.65 37.62
CA ASP A 544 10.61 22.92 37.02
C ASP A 544 11.41 24.19 36.50
N ARG A 545 10.74 24.96 35.59
CA ARG A 545 10.94 26.35 35.01
C ARG A 545 11.83 26.53 33.74
N SER A 546 11.48 27.19 32.61
CA SER A 546 10.74 28.46 32.24
C SER A 546 11.62 29.74 32.31
N GLU A 547 11.53 30.81 31.47
CA GLU A 547 10.54 31.34 30.48
C GLU A 547 11.18 32.49 29.61
N GLY A 548 10.62 32.96 28.45
CA GLY A 548 11.07 34.25 27.83
C GLY A 548 10.69 34.63 26.37
N ASN A 549 10.19 35.86 26.15
CA ASN A 549 9.38 36.36 25.01
C ASN A 549 10.08 37.27 23.92
N SER A 550 9.36 37.42 22.77
CA SER A 550 9.03 38.66 21.97
C SER A 550 9.90 39.31 20.86
N SER A 551 9.25 39.47 19.66
CA SER A 551 9.13 40.65 18.74
C SER A 551 10.36 41.27 18.05
N ASP A 552 10.33 41.86 16.83
CA ASP A 552 9.29 42.06 15.77
C ASP A 552 9.98 42.52 14.45
N GLY A 553 9.35 42.35 13.26
CA GLY A 553 9.38 43.42 12.22
C GLY A 553 9.84 43.16 10.76
N SER A 554 8.97 42.60 9.90
CA SER A 554 8.56 43.14 8.57
C SER A 554 9.44 43.14 7.29
N ILE A 555 8.71 42.89 6.18
CA ILE A 555 8.93 43.09 4.73
C ILE A 555 9.73 42.00 3.98
N ILE A 556 9.09 41.31 3.02
CA ILE A 556 9.69 40.24 2.21
C ILE A 556 9.53 40.48 0.71
N ILE A 557 10.67 40.65 0.04
CA ILE A 557 10.91 40.16 -1.33
C ILE A 557 11.63 38.81 -1.15
N ALA A 558 11.46 37.83 -2.04
CA ALA A 558 12.07 36.50 -1.92
C ALA A 558 13.62 36.56 -1.88
N GLY A 559 14.16 36.69 -0.66
CA GLY A 559 15.57 36.93 -0.36
C GLY A 559 16.12 35.93 0.66
N ARG A 560 17.45 35.81 0.69
CA ARG A 560 18.19 34.87 1.53
C ARG A 560 18.71 35.58 2.78
N ASP A 561 18.40 35.06 3.97
CA ASP A 561 18.92 35.59 5.23
C ASP A 561 20.21 34.87 5.70
N PRO A 562 21.26 35.58 6.19
CA PRO A 562 22.49 34.95 6.68
C PRO A 562 22.46 34.47 8.15
N GLY A 563 21.36 34.68 8.89
CA GLY A 563 21.32 34.46 10.35
C GLY A 563 20.97 33.03 10.81
N SER A 564 20.47 32.16 9.92
CA SER A 564 20.04 30.81 10.29
C SER A 564 21.20 29.80 10.26
N SER A 565 21.42 29.11 11.38
CA SER A 565 22.38 27.99 11.50
C SER A 565 21.86 26.68 10.88
N ALA A 566 21.36 26.77 9.65
CA ALA A 566 21.09 25.59 8.84
C ALA A 566 22.43 24.99 8.36
N GLN A 567 22.74 23.76 8.79
CA GLN A 567 23.80 22.97 8.17
C GLN A 567 23.53 22.85 6.66
N ASP A 568 24.59 22.94 5.86
CA ASP A 568 24.51 23.07 4.41
C ASP A 568 24.14 21.71 3.77
N TYR A 569 22.85 21.35 3.85
CA TYR A 569 22.28 20.04 3.49
C TYR A 569 22.55 19.55 2.03
N PHE A 570 23.21 20.35 1.20
CA PHE A 570 23.53 20.05 -0.19
C PHE A 570 25.00 20.33 -0.57
N ALA A 571 25.90 20.48 0.41
CA ALA A 571 27.31 20.80 0.15
C ALA A 571 28.18 19.59 -0.28
N ASP A 572 27.73 18.35 -0.06
CA ASP A 572 28.49 17.15 -0.43
C ASP A 572 28.55 16.93 -1.95
N SER A 573 29.61 17.48 -2.53
CA SER A 573 29.95 17.42 -3.95
C SER A 573 31.27 16.65 -4.18
N ALA A 574 31.52 15.60 -3.38
CA ALA A 574 32.72 14.77 -3.52
C ALA A 574 32.54 13.33 -2.97
N ARG A 575 31.88 12.46 -3.74
CA ARG A 575 32.14 11.00 -3.81
C ARG A 575 31.28 10.34 -4.89
N TYR A 576 31.92 10.06 -6.02
CA TYR A 576 31.71 9.00 -7.01
C TYR A 576 32.33 9.51 -8.32
N SER A 577 33.59 9.13 -8.52
CA SER A 577 34.39 9.34 -9.74
C SER A 577 34.22 8.16 -10.68
#